data_AF-A0A7S1ANQ3-F1
#
_entry.id   AF-A0A7S1ANQ3-F1
#
_cell.length_a   1.000
_cell.length_b   1.000
_cell.length_c   1.000
_cell.angle_alpha   90.00
_cell.angle_beta   90.00
_cell.angle_gamma   90.00
#
_symmetry.space_group_name_H-M   'P 1'
#
loop_
_entity.id
_entity.type
_entity.pdbx_description
1 polymer ?
#
loop_
_entity_poly.entity_id
_entity_poly.type
_entity_poly.pdbx_seq_one_letter_code
_entity_poly.pdbx_strand_id
1 'polypeptide(L)'
;YVDEQSFAHFPGLPVLLRACTFSDSLVFAVAAGVALTNASFVASAVLFHRYSLTVLDERLSRRALLLFCFSPASVFFSSVYTESPYALFTLTGLIFLSKDQRTLASLAFAVGTCFRSNGIVNAGFLCHDAFLRAVKGRSCVPILVAVGGSVLVVLPNILFLIYGYVRLCLETGEDGTRHGRVWCNDRLPNVYTYVQHAYWELGLFSYW
;
A
#
# COMPACT_ATOMS: atom_id res chain seq x y z
N TYR A 1 16.46 -8.02 0.98
CA TYR A 1 15.52 -9.15 1.14
C TYR A 1 16.34 -10.42 1.12
N VAL A 2 16.67 -10.93 2.31
CA VAL A 2 17.45 -12.16 2.49
C VAL A 2 16.58 -13.17 3.22
N ASP A 3 15.94 -12.73 4.32
CA ASP A 3 15.00 -13.56 5.08
C ASP A 3 13.56 -13.44 4.55
N GLU A 4 12.80 -14.52 4.70
CA GLU A 4 11.37 -14.56 4.37
C GLU A 4 10.56 -13.55 5.19
N GLN A 5 10.91 -13.33 6.46
CA GLN A 5 10.30 -12.30 7.33
C GLN A 5 10.36 -10.88 6.74
N SER A 6 11.43 -10.58 5.98
CA SER A 6 11.57 -9.26 5.35
C SER A 6 10.47 -8.97 4.32
N PHE A 7 9.88 -10.01 3.72
CA PHE A 7 8.81 -9.87 2.72
C PHE A 7 7.47 -9.44 3.32
N ALA A 8 7.34 -9.40 4.65
CA ALA A 8 6.22 -8.72 5.29
C ALA A 8 6.28 -7.19 5.11
N HIS A 9 7.49 -6.64 4.90
CA HIS A 9 7.72 -5.22 4.67
C HIS A 9 7.89 -4.93 3.18
N PHE A 10 6.89 -4.26 2.62
CA PHE A 10 6.83 -3.91 1.21
C PHE A 10 7.94 -2.93 0.79
N PRO A 11 8.36 -2.94 -0.48
CA PRO A 11 9.59 -2.27 -0.92
C PRO A 11 9.48 -0.76 -1.08
N GLY A 12 8.27 -0.18 -1.09
CA GLY A 12 8.05 1.24 -1.41
C GLY A 12 8.86 2.21 -0.54
N LEU A 13 8.85 2.03 0.79
CA LEU A 13 9.59 2.90 1.69
C LEU A 13 11.12 2.70 1.58
N PRO A 14 11.67 1.46 1.62
CA PRO A 14 13.10 1.23 1.39
C PRO A 14 13.61 1.78 0.06
N VAL A 15 12.85 1.65 -1.03
CA VAL A 15 13.23 2.17 -2.35
C VAL A 15 13.28 3.69 -2.35
N LEU A 16 12.27 4.35 -1.75
CA LEU A 16 12.29 5.81 -1.63
C LEU A 16 13.44 6.30 -0.77
N LEU A 17 13.73 5.64 0.35
CA LEU A 17 14.85 6.03 1.20
C LEU A 17 16.17 5.89 0.46
N ARG A 18 16.41 4.78 -0.24
CA ARG A 18 17.60 4.61 -1.08
C ARG A 18 17.73 5.68 -2.17
N ALA A 19 16.61 6.11 -2.75
CA ALA A 19 16.62 7.17 -3.76
C ALA A 19 16.89 8.56 -3.16
N CYS A 20 16.47 8.81 -1.92
CA CYS A 20 16.67 10.08 -1.23
C CYS A 20 17.99 10.18 -0.45
N THR A 21 18.59 9.04 -0.09
CA THR A 21 19.83 8.99 0.69
C THR A 21 21.04 8.84 -0.21
N PHE A 22 21.82 9.90 -0.35
CA PHE A 22 23.12 9.89 -1.05
C PHE A 22 24.28 9.38 -0.18
N SER A 23 24.02 9.02 1.07
CA SER A 23 25.01 8.58 2.06
C SER A 23 24.61 7.24 2.66
N ASP A 24 25.59 6.37 2.89
CA ASP A 24 25.43 5.07 3.55
C ASP A 24 25.29 5.19 5.08
N SER A 25 25.26 6.40 5.63
CA SER A 25 25.10 6.61 7.08
C SER A 25 23.71 6.22 7.55
N LEU A 26 23.64 5.27 8.49
CA LEU A 26 22.40 4.84 9.13
C LEU A 26 21.64 6.02 9.76
N VAL A 27 22.36 6.94 10.40
CA VAL A 27 21.75 8.12 11.05
C VAL A 27 21.03 9.00 10.02
N PHE A 28 21.64 9.18 8.84
CA PHE A 28 21.03 9.95 7.77
C PHE A 28 19.80 9.25 7.19
N ALA A 29 19.86 7.92 7.01
CA ALA A 29 18.71 7.15 6.52
C ALA A 29 17.52 7.19 7.49
N VAL A 30 17.77 7.10 8.80
CA VAL A 30 16.72 7.22 9.81
C VAL A 30 16.14 8.64 9.82
N ALA A 31 16.98 9.67 9.82
CA ALA A 31 16.51 11.05 9.78
C ALA A 31 15.67 11.36 8.53
N ALA A 32 16.12 10.90 7.36
CA ALA A 32 15.38 11.01 6.10
C ALA A 32 14.03 10.27 6.17
N GLY A 33 14.01 9.07 6.76
CA GLY A 33 12.78 8.29 6.97
C GLY A 33 11.78 8.99 7.88
N VAL A 34 12.24 9.57 8.99
CA VAL A 34 11.39 10.33 9.91
C VAL A 34 10.84 11.57 9.21
N ALA A 35 11.69 12.30 8.49
CA ALA A 35 11.29 13.49 7.75
C ALA A 35 10.25 13.17 6.66
N LEU A 36 10.51 12.13 5.85
CA LEU A 36 9.60 11.69 4.78
C LEU A 36 8.24 11.25 5.35
N THR A 37 8.25 10.49 6.43
CA THR A 37 7.01 9.94 7.01
C THR A 37 6.17 11.04 7.66
N ASN A 38 6.78 11.95 8.42
CA ASN A 38 6.08 13.09 9.01
C ASN A 38 5.60 14.09 7.95
N ALA A 39 6.40 14.38 6.91
CA ALA A 39 5.96 15.22 5.81
C ALA A 39 4.76 14.61 5.06
N SER A 40 4.81 13.30 4.82
CA SER A 40 3.69 12.55 4.24
C SER A 40 2.45 12.59 5.13
N PHE A 41 2.62 12.52 6.45
CA PHE A 41 1.52 12.61 7.41
C PHE A 41 0.83 13.97 7.34
N VAL A 42 1.59 15.07 7.42
CA VAL A 42 1.04 16.43 7.31
C VAL A 42 0.32 16.63 5.97
N ALA A 43 0.93 16.19 4.87
CA ALA A 43 0.31 16.24 3.56
C ALA A 43 -0.99 15.41 3.50
N SER A 44 -0.99 14.20 4.07
CA SER A 44 -2.17 13.34 4.15
C SER A 44 -3.29 13.99 4.96
N ALA A 45 -2.98 14.66 6.08
CA ALA A 45 -3.97 15.35 6.91
C ALA A 45 -4.62 16.52 6.15
N VAL A 46 -3.84 17.28 5.38
CA VAL A 46 -4.37 18.36 4.51
C VAL A 46 -5.27 17.79 3.43
N LEU A 47 -4.86 16.71 2.75
CA LEU A 47 -5.69 16.06 1.74
C LEU A 47 -6.97 15.45 2.34
N PHE A 48 -6.87 14.84 3.52
CA PHE A 48 -7.99 14.27 4.24
C PHE A 48 -9.03 15.35 4.56
N HIS A 49 -8.60 16.51 5.08
CA HIS A 49 -9.51 17.61 5.35
C HIS A 49 -10.17 18.14 4.07
N ARG A 50 -9.39 18.32 3.00
CA ARG A 50 -9.91 18.76 1.68
C ARG A 50 -10.93 17.79 1.10
N TYR A 51 -10.66 16.49 1.17
CA TYR A 51 -11.59 15.46 0.73
C TYR A 51 -12.82 15.40 1.63
N SER A 52 -12.66 15.51 2.95
CA SER A 52 -13.78 15.50 3.89
C SER A 52 -14.75 16.64 3.66
N LEU A 53 -14.28 17.82 3.23
CA LEU A 53 -15.15 18.96 2.89
C LEU A 53 -16.01 18.73 1.63
N THR A 54 -15.69 17.75 0.77
CA THR A 54 -16.54 17.42 -0.38
C THR A 54 -17.68 16.48 -0.03
N VAL A 55 -17.58 15.80 1.13
CA VAL A 55 -18.53 14.76 1.57
C VAL A 55 -19.31 15.17 2.82
N LEU A 56 -18.71 15.98 3.71
CA LEU A 56 -19.21 16.32 5.04
C LEU A 56 -19.28 17.83 5.24
N ASP A 57 -20.11 18.25 6.20
CA ASP A 57 -20.16 19.64 6.66
C ASP A 57 -18.83 20.12 7.27
N GLU A 58 -18.57 21.42 7.22
CA GLU A 58 -17.33 22.04 7.70
C GLU A 58 -17.00 21.67 9.16
N ARG A 59 -18.02 21.69 10.04
CA ARG A 59 -17.83 21.36 11.47
C ARG A 59 -17.46 19.90 11.68
N LEU A 60 -18.08 18.99 10.91
CA LEU A 60 -17.81 17.56 10.99
C LEU A 60 -16.45 17.23 10.37
N SER A 61 -16.09 17.85 9.25
CA SER A 61 -14.78 17.73 8.60
C SER A 61 -13.64 18.16 9.52
N ARG A 62 -13.79 19.27 10.27
CA ARG A 62 -12.80 19.68 11.28
C ARG A 62 -12.66 18.67 12.42
N ARG A 63 -13.77 18.12 12.91
CA ARG A 63 -13.74 17.07 13.95
C ARG A 63 -13.07 15.80 13.44
N ALA A 64 -13.38 15.38 12.22
CA ALA A 64 -12.75 14.23 11.59
C ALA A 64 -11.24 14.43 11.44
N LEU A 65 -10.79 15.62 11.02
CA LEU A 65 -9.37 15.95 10.95
C LEU A 65 -8.69 15.84 12.32
N LEU A 66 -9.30 16.38 13.37
CA LEU A 66 -8.75 16.28 14.73
C LEU A 66 -8.65 14.82 15.19
N LEU A 67 -9.67 14.00 14.93
CA LEU A 67 -9.64 12.57 15.23
C LEU A 67 -8.55 11.83 14.44
N PHE A 68 -8.33 12.22 13.18
CA PHE A 68 -7.25 11.68 12.35
C PHE A 68 -5.87 12.05 12.93
N CYS A 69 -5.66 13.31 13.30
CA CYS A 69 -4.38 13.78 13.84
C CYS A 69 -4.07 13.23 15.24
N PHE A 70 -5.08 13.09 16.11
CA PHE A 70 -4.92 12.70 17.52
C PHE A 70 -5.37 11.26 17.80
N SER A 71 -5.39 10.39 16.79
CA SER A 71 -5.67 8.97 16.98
C SER A 71 -4.54 8.29 17.79
N PRO A 72 -4.84 7.32 18.67
CA PRO A 72 -3.81 6.52 19.34
C PRO A 72 -2.87 5.80 18.35
N ALA A 73 -3.33 5.55 17.11
CA ALA A 73 -2.51 4.99 16.03
C ALA A 73 -1.51 6.00 15.43
N SER A 74 -1.49 7.27 15.88
CA SER A 74 -0.58 8.31 15.38
C SER A 74 0.90 8.01 15.55
N VAL A 75 1.27 7.09 16.44
CA VAL A 75 2.64 6.58 16.56
C VAL A 75 3.14 5.96 15.25
N PHE A 76 2.27 5.27 14.50
CA PHE A 76 2.61 4.73 13.17
C PHE A 76 2.73 5.81 12.10
N PHE A 77 2.19 7.00 12.35
CA PHE A 77 2.28 8.13 11.43
C PHE A 77 3.53 9.01 11.64
N SER A 78 4.18 8.92 12.81
CA SER A 78 5.37 9.71 13.16
C SER A 78 6.68 8.91 13.19
N SER A 79 6.61 7.58 13.28
CA SER A 79 7.77 6.69 13.18
C SER A 79 8.14 6.40 11.72
N VAL A 80 9.32 5.82 11.45
CA VAL A 80 9.75 5.44 10.10
C VAL A 80 8.93 4.22 9.63
N TYR A 81 7.73 4.49 9.11
CA TYR A 81 6.76 3.46 8.78
C TYR A 81 5.95 3.79 7.52
N THR A 82 5.25 2.79 6.99
CA THR A 82 4.61 2.88 5.66
C THR A 82 3.21 3.50 5.69
N GLU A 83 2.61 3.72 6.86
CA GLU A 83 1.21 4.17 6.97
C GLU A 83 1.00 5.61 6.46
N SER A 84 1.89 6.56 6.79
CA SER A 84 1.75 7.95 6.31
C SER A 84 1.85 8.09 4.79
N PRO A 85 2.89 7.55 4.11
CA PRO A 85 2.94 7.62 2.65
C PRO A 85 1.80 6.83 1.99
N TYR A 86 1.39 5.68 2.57
CA TYR A 86 0.22 4.94 2.09
C TYR A 86 -1.07 5.77 2.15
N ALA A 87 -1.33 6.43 3.29
CA ALA A 87 -2.49 7.30 3.47
C ALA A 87 -2.47 8.49 2.48
N LEU A 88 -1.30 9.11 2.29
CA LEU A 88 -1.12 10.19 1.32
C LEU A 88 -1.54 9.79 -0.10
N PHE A 89 -1.03 8.67 -0.61
CA PHE A 89 -1.34 8.20 -1.96
C PHE A 89 -2.79 7.71 -2.10
N THR A 90 -3.35 7.09 -1.06
CA THR A 90 -4.75 6.66 -1.04
C THR A 90 -5.69 7.87 -1.11
N LEU A 91 -5.46 8.90 -0.28
CA LEU A 91 -6.27 10.13 -0.32
C LEU A 91 -6.10 10.90 -1.62
N THR A 92 -4.88 10.94 -2.16
CA THR A 92 -4.60 11.51 -3.49
C THR A 92 -5.42 10.81 -4.57
N GLY A 93 -5.44 9.46 -4.56
CA GLY A 93 -6.24 8.66 -5.47
C GLY A 93 -7.74 8.94 -5.36
N LEU A 94 -8.26 9.07 -4.13
CA LEU A 94 -9.66 9.42 -3.89
C LEU A 94 -10.04 10.81 -4.40
N ILE A 95 -9.17 11.80 -4.25
CA ILE A 95 -9.37 13.16 -4.79
C ILE A 95 -9.36 13.15 -6.32
N PHE A 96 -8.47 12.40 -6.96
CA PHE A 96 -8.48 12.26 -8.41
C PHE A 96 -9.73 11.52 -8.91
N LEU A 97 -10.18 10.50 -8.16
CA LEU A 97 -11.40 9.78 -8.47
C LEU A 97 -12.63 10.69 -8.38
N SER A 98 -12.71 11.57 -7.36
CA SER A 98 -13.80 12.54 -7.24
C SER A 98 -13.79 13.60 -8.35
N LYS A 99 -12.64 13.86 -8.98
CA LYS A 99 -12.49 14.75 -10.15
C LYS A 99 -12.69 14.06 -11.50
N ASP A 100 -13.15 12.81 -11.50
CA ASP A 100 -13.29 11.95 -12.68
C ASP A 100 -11.97 11.62 -13.42
N GLN A 101 -10.83 11.82 -12.77
CA GLN A 101 -9.49 11.52 -13.32
C GLN A 101 -9.06 10.09 -12.96
N ARG A 102 -9.78 9.09 -13.49
CA ARG A 102 -9.64 7.67 -13.10
C ARG A 102 -8.25 7.07 -13.35
N THR A 103 -7.58 7.47 -14.43
CA THR A 103 -6.21 7.00 -14.72
C THR A 103 -5.21 7.50 -13.68
N LEU A 104 -5.29 8.79 -13.32
CA LEU A 104 -4.43 9.36 -12.28
C LEU A 104 -4.75 8.78 -10.90
N ALA A 105 -6.04 8.51 -10.61
CA ALA A 105 -6.45 7.82 -9.39
C ALA A 105 -5.84 6.42 -9.32
N SER A 106 -5.91 5.66 -10.40
CA SER A 106 -5.35 4.30 -10.49
C SER A 106 -3.83 4.30 -10.30
N LEU A 107 -3.12 5.26 -10.90
CA LEU A 107 -1.68 5.44 -10.70
C LEU A 107 -1.34 5.76 -9.25
N ALA A 108 -2.06 6.69 -8.63
CA ALA A 108 -1.85 7.03 -7.22
C ALA A 108 -2.11 5.83 -6.29
N PHE A 109 -3.18 5.07 -6.52
CA PHE A 109 -3.46 3.84 -5.78
C PHE A 109 -2.41 2.76 -6.00
N ALA A 110 -1.89 2.59 -7.23
CA ALA A 110 -0.82 1.65 -7.52
C ALA A 110 0.47 2.01 -6.77
N VAL A 111 0.85 3.29 -6.74
CA VAL A 111 2.00 3.76 -5.96
C VAL A 111 1.78 3.52 -4.46
N GLY A 112 0.58 3.80 -3.94
CA GLY A 112 0.22 3.47 -2.56
C GLY A 112 0.38 1.98 -2.25
N THR A 113 0.03 1.12 -3.21
CA THR A 113 0.10 -0.34 -3.08
C THR A 113 1.55 -0.87 -2.98
N CYS A 114 2.54 -0.11 -3.41
CA CYS A 114 3.96 -0.42 -3.18
C CYS A 114 4.39 -0.30 -1.70
N PHE A 115 3.61 0.37 -0.86
CA PHE A 115 3.94 0.57 0.56
C PHE A 115 3.33 -0.50 1.46
N ARG A 116 2.18 -1.07 1.07
CA ARG A 116 1.41 -2.02 1.87
C ARG A 116 0.61 -2.98 0.98
N SER A 117 0.53 -4.25 1.37
CA SER A 117 -0.35 -5.26 0.76
C SER A 117 -1.82 -4.84 0.72
N ASN A 118 -2.27 -4.16 1.78
CA ASN A 118 -3.64 -3.64 1.93
C ASN A 118 -4.03 -2.66 0.80
N GLY A 119 -3.07 -2.15 0.03
CA GLY A 119 -3.35 -1.30 -1.13
C GLY A 119 -4.20 -1.97 -2.22
N ILE A 120 -4.24 -3.31 -2.28
CA ILE A 120 -5.15 -4.05 -3.17
C ILE A 120 -6.61 -3.64 -2.96
N VAL A 121 -7.01 -3.31 -1.73
CA VAL A 121 -8.39 -2.89 -1.39
C VAL A 121 -8.76 -1.59 -2.12
N ASN A 122 -7.79 -0.74 -2.47
CA ASN A 122 -8.05 0.49 -3.21
C ASN A 122 -8.65 0.26 -4.60
N ALA A 123 -8.43 -0.92 -5.20
CA ALA A 123 -9.12 -1.33 -6.44
C ALA A 123 -10.65 -1.35 -6.27
N GLY A 124 -11.13 -1.61 -5.04
CA GLY A 124 -12.55 -1.56 -4.69
C GLY A 124 -13.18 -0.19 -4.92
N PHE A 125 -12.45 0.91 -4.71
CA PHE A 125 -12.97 2.26 -4.98
C PHE A 125 -13.21 2.50 -6.48
N LEU A 126 -12.33 1.98 -7.34
CA LEU A 126 -12.49 2.06 -8.80
C LEU A 126 -13.69 1.23 -9.26
N CYS A 127 -13.81 0.00 -8.75
CA CYS A 127 -14.94 -0.88 -9.03
C CYS A 127 -16.27 -0.25 -8.57
N HIS A 128 -16.29 0.37 -7.39
CA HIS A 128 -17.47 1.04 -6.86
C HIS A 128 -17.90 2.25 -7.72
N ASP A 129 -16.97 3.11 -8.14
CA ASP A 129 -17.27 4.22 -9.05
C ASP A 129 -17.80 3.72 -10.41
N ALA A 130 -17.20 2.68 -10.98
CA ALA A 130 -17.67 2.07 -12.22
C ALA A 130 -19.07 1.45 -12.08
N PHE A 131 -19.34 0.76 -10.97
CA PHE A 131 -20.64 0.18 -10.67
C PHE A 131 -21.73 1.26 -10.60
N LEU A 132 -21.49 2.33 -9.84
CA LEU A 132 -22.46 3.43 -9.72
C LEU A 132 -22.75 4.10 -11.08
N ARG A 133 -21.79 4.16 -12.00
CA ARG A 133 -21.98 4.73 -13.34
C ARG A 133 -22.69 3.77 -14.28
N ALA A 134 -22.43 2.48 -14.17
CA ALA A 134 -23.13 1.45 -14.92
C ALA A 134 -24.63 1.45 -14.56
N VAL A 135 -24.96 1.51 -13.26
CA VAL A 135 -26.35 1.61 -12.78
C VAL A 135 -27.03 2.89 -13.27
N LYS A 136 -26.30 4.00 -13.34
CA LYS A 136 -26.81 5.29 -13.86
C LYS A 136 -26.89 5.37 -15.39
N GLY A 137 -26.62 4.30 -16.12
CA GLY A 137 -26.73 4.23 -17.58
C GLY A 137 -25.67 5.04 -18.35
N ARG A 138 -24.55 5.42 -17.71
CA ARG A 138 -23.57 6.37 -18.26
C ARG A 138 -22.47 5.75 -19.14
N SER A 139 -22.73 4.64 -19.84
CA SER A 139 -21.80 3.86 -20.70
C SER A 139 -20.96 2.78 -20.00
N CYS A 140 -20.45 1.82 -20.77
CA CYS A 140 -19.55 0.73 -20.34
C CYS A 140 -18.07 1.14 -20.30
N VAL A 141 -17.69 2.27 -20.91
CA VAL A 141 -16.30 2.78 -20.92
C VAL A 141 -15.71 2.94 -19.49
N PRO A 142 -16.44 3.44 -18.48
CA PRO A 142 -15.95 3.50 -17.11
C PRO A 142 -15.61 2.14 -16.50
N ILE A 143 -16.32 1.08 -16.90
CA ILE A 143 -16.05 -0.28 -16.43
C ILE A 143 -14.70 -0.76 -16.97
N LEU A 144 -14.43 -0.56 -18.27
CA LEU A 144 -13.15 -0.96 -18.86
C LEU A 144 -11.97 -0.23 -18.20
N VAL A 145 -12.12 1.08 -17.96
CA VAL A 145 -11.11 1.89 -17.26
C VAL A 145 -10.90 1.41 -15.83
N ALA A 146 -11.98 1.05 -15.11
CA ALA A 146 -11.87 0.52 -13.76
C ALA A 146 -11.22 -0.86 -13.73
N VAL A 147 -11.52 -1.75 -14.68
CA VAL A 147 -10.85 -3.05 -14.78
C VAL A 147 -9.35 -2.86 -15.03
N GLY A 148 -8.98 -2.04 -16.01
CA GLY A 148 -7.57 -1.73 -16.29
C GLY A 148 -6.87 -1.06 -15.10
N GLY A 149 -7.55 -0.13 -14.44
CA GLY A 149 -7.07 0.53 -13.23
C GLY A 149 -6.88 -0.43 -12.06
N SER A 150 -7.81 -1.36 -11.84
CA SER A 150 -7.70 -2.38 -10.79
C SER A 150 -6.55 -3.34 -11.04
N VAL A 151 -6.30 -3.75 -12.29
CA VAL A 151 -5.12 -4.54 -12.65
C VAL A 151 -3.84 -3.77 -12.33
N LEU A 152 -3.78 -2.48 -12.67
CA LEU A 152 -2.65 -1.62 -12.37
C LEU A 152 -2.41 -1.47 -10.86
N VAL A 153 -3.47 -1.38 -10.05
CA VAL A 153 -3.39 -1.29 -8.59
C VAL A 153 -2.86 -2.58 -7.98
N VAL A 154 -3.28 -3.74 -8.47
CA VAL A 154 -2.86 -5.05 -7.95
C VAL A 154 -1.45 -5.43 -8.38
N LEU A 155 -1.00 -4.96 -9.55
CA LEU A 155 0.25 -5.34 -10.18
C LEU A 155 1.49 -5.24 -9.26
N PRO A 156 1.75 -4.15 -8.50
CA PRO A 156 2.92 -4.05 -7.64
C PRO A 156 2.99 -5.15 -6.57
N ASN A 157 1.85 -5.58 -6.03
CA ASN A 157 1.79 -6.69 -5.07
C ASN A 157 2.20 -8.00 -5.73
N ILE A 158 1.64 -8.30 -6.90
CA ILE A 158 1.96 -9.52 -7.64
C ILE A 158 3.43 -9.56 -8.03
N LEU A 159 3.98 -8.45 -8.53
CA LEU A 159 5.40 -8.35 -8.85
C LEU A 159 6.29 -8.60 -7.63
N PHE A 160 5.91 -8.07 -6.47
CA PHE A 160 6.66 -8.28 -5.24
C PHE A 160 6.61 -9.74 -4.74
N LEU A 161 5.45 -10.40 -4.88
CA LEU A 161 5.32 -11.83 -4.57
C LEU A 161 6.13 -12.71 -5.52
N ILE A 162 6.11 -12.40 -6.83
CA ILE A 162 6.95 -13.09 -7.83
C ILE A 162 8.44 -12.88 -7.50
N TYR A 163 8.84 -11.66 -7.17
CA TYR A 163 10.21 -11.36 -6.75
C TYR A 163 10.64 -12.22 -5.55
N GLY A 164 9.77 -12.36 -4.54
CA GLY A 164 10.04 -13.23 -3.40
C GLY A 164 10.15 -14.71 -3.75
N TYR A 165 9.29 -15.20 -4.64
CA TYR A 165 9.35 -16.58 -5.11
C TYR A 165 10.65 -16.86 -5.88
N VAL A 166 11.02 -15.99 -6.83
CA VAL A 166 12.27 -16.16 -7.60
C VAL A 166 13.48 -16.13 -6.65
N ARG A 167 13.51 -15.17 -5.73
CA ARG A 167 14.66 -14.97 -4.83
C ARG A 167 14.81 -16.09 -3.79
N LEU A 168 13.72 -16.62 -3.24
CA LEU A 168 13.78 -17.59 -2.14
C LEU A 168 13.58 -19.05 -2.57
N CYS A 169 12.85 -19.31 -3.66
CA CYS A 169 12.54 -20.67 -4.10
C CYS A 169 13.37 -21.13 -5.30
N LEU A 170 13.79 -20.21 -6.18
CA LEU A 170 14.51 -20.56 -7.41
C LEU A 170 16.02 -20.35 -7.35
N GLU A 171 16.51 -19.43 -6.50
CA GLU A 171 17.95 -19.26 -6.31
C GLU A 171 18.53 -20.47 -5.55
N THR A 172 19.38 -21.23 -6.24
CA THR A 172 20.19 -22.30 -5.67
C THR A 172 21.26 -21.71 -4.75
N GLY A 173 21.36 -22.25 -3.53
CA GLY A 173 22.48 -21.94 -2.63
C GLY A 173 23.82 -22.46 -3.17
N GLU A 174 24.93 -22.01 -2.58
CA GLU A 174 26.30 -22.39 -2.97
C GLU A 174 26.52 -23.91 -3.00
N ASP A 175 25.75 -24.67 -2.21
CA ASP A 175 25.80 -26.14 -2.14
C ASP A 175 25.05 -26.87 -3.28
N GLY A 176 24.43 -26.15 -4.22
CA GLY A 176 23.66 -26.72 -5.33
C GLY A 176 22.33 -27.38 -4.92
N THR A 177 22.03 -27.45 -3.62
CA THR A 177 20.75 -27.94 -3.10
C THR A 177 19.70 -26.83 -3.09
N ARG A 178 18.52 -27.11 -3.65
CA ARG A 178 17.33 -26.25 -3.46
C ARG A 178 16.91 -26.36 -2.00
N HIS A 179 17.27 -25.38 -1.18
CA HIS A 179 16.64 -25.15 0.11
C HIS A 179 15.24 -24.57 -0.11
N GLY A 180 14.36 -25.36 -0.74
CA GLY A 180 12.98 -24.96 -0.98
C GLY A 180 12.30 -24.77 0.37
N ARG A 181 11.96 -23.53 0.70
CA ARG A 181 11.10 -23.24 1.85
C ARG A 181 9.79 -24.02 1.69
N VAL A 182 9.16 -24.39 2.81
CA VAL A 182 7.98 -25.28 2.81
C VAL A 182 6.86 -24.75 1.91
N TRP A 183 6.65 -23.43 1.94
CA TRP A 183 5.64 -22.72 1.15
C TRP A 183 5.94 -22.62 -0.36
N CYS A 184 7.15 -22.97 -0.81
CA CYS A 184 7.48 -23.00 -2.24
C CYS A 184 6.74 -24.12 -2.98
N ASN A 185 6.35 -25.19 -2.27
CA ASN A 185 5.65 -26.35 -2.84
C ASN A 185 4.12 -26.26 -2.73
N ASP A 186 3.60 -25.18 -2.12
CA ASP A 186 2.16 -24.98 -2.01
C ASP A 186 1.52 -24.71 -3.36
N ARG A 187 0.23 -25.07 -3.51
CA ARG A 187 -0.54 -24.87 -4.76
C ARG A 187 -0.53 -23.41 -5.22
N LEU A 188 -0.49 -22.48 -4.27
CA LEU A 188 -0.37 -21.03 -4.47
C LEU A 188 0.76 -20.52 -3.58
N PRO A 189 2.02 -20.48 -4.07
CA PRO A 189 3.14 -20.07 -3.25
C PRO A 189 3.02 -18.58 -2.92
N ASN A 190 2.88 -18.27 -1.64
CA ASN A 190 2.73 -16.90 -1.15
C ASN A 190 3.56 -16.69 0.12
N VAL A 191 4.74 -16.08 -0.05
CA VAL A 191 5.65 -15.75 1.04
C VAL A 191 4.98 -14.84 2.10
N TYR A 192 4.12 -13.91 1.67
CA TYR A 192 3.47 -12.98 2.60
C TYR A 192 2.49 -13.71 3.53
N THR A 193 1.62 -14.56 2.96
CA THR A 193 0.67 -15.36 3.76
C THR A 193 1.39 -16.36 4.66
N TYR A 194 2.46 -17.00 4.15
CA TYR A 194 3.27 -17.89 4.98
C TYR A 194 3.89 -17.14 6.16
N VAL A 195 4.46 -15.96 5.95
CA VAL A 195 5.08 -15.18 7.02
C VAL A 195 4.06 -14.76 8.07
N GLN A 196 2.87 -14.33 7.64
CA GLN A 196 1.76 -13.99 8.54
C GLN A 196 1.35 -15.17 9.42
N HIS A 197 1.24 -16.36 8.85
CA HIS A 197 0.84 -17.56 9.59
C HIS A 197 1.97 -18.10 10.48
N ALA A 198 3.17 -18.28 9.93
CA ALA A 198 4.27 -18.98 10.60
C ALA A 198 4.97 -18.15 11.67
N TYR A 199 5.01 -16.82 11.52
CA TYR A 199 5.72 -15.95 12.48
C TYR A 199 4.80 -15.06 13.30
N TRP A 200 3.63 -14.69 12.77
CA TRP A 200 2.74 -13.74 13.42
C TRP A 200 1.44 -14.37 13.92
N GLU A 201 1.25 -15.68 13.71
CA GLU A 201 0.05 -16.44 14.11
C GLU A 201 -1.25 -15.80 13.57
N LEU A 202 -1.14 -15.05 12.47
CA LEU A 202 -2.27 -14.41 11.82
C LEU A 202 -2.87 -15.38 10.80
N GLY A 203 -4.10 -15.78 11.06
CA GLY A 203 -4.91 -16.62 10.19
C GLY A 203 -6.32 -16.07 10.07
N LEU A 204 -7.04 -16.53 9.04
CA LEU A 204 -8.48 -16.27 8.94
C LEU A 204 -9.16 -16.88 10.17
N PHE A 205 -9.75 -16.03 11.02
CA PHE A 205 -10.34 -16.39 12.33
C PHE A 205 -9.37 -16.70 13.48
N SER A 206 -8.07 -16.45 13.34
CA SER A 206 -7.08 -16.64 14.43
C SER A 206 -6.91 -15.42 15.34
N TYR A 207 -7.94 -14.58 15.44
CA TYR A 207 -8.01 -13.63 16.54
C TYR A 207 -8.67 -14.40 17.67
N TRP A 208 -8.02 -14.49 18.84
CA TRP A 208 -8.42 -15.21 20.07
C TRP A 208 -7.99 -16.68 20.17
#